data_AF-A0A7Y6TZ42-F1
#
_entry.id   AF-A0A7Y6TZ42-F1
#
_cell.length_a   1.000
_cell.length_b   1.000
_cell.length_c   1.000
_cell.angle_alpha   90.00
_cell.angle_beta   90.00
_cell.angle_gamma   90.00
#
_symmetry.space_group_name_H-M   'P 1'
#
loop_
_entity.id
_entity.type
_entity.pdbx_description
1 polymer ?
#
loop_
_entity_poly.entity_id
_entity_poly.type
_entity_poly.pdbx_seq_one_letter_code
_entity_poly.pdbx_strand_id
1 'polypeptide(L)'
;MTAPGHLMSERVFVTGLGSVSMSDCDQWGHMNVQHYLARASDAQAHLAARIGLAPGRLRRERLALRPLTDRTLFKRELRGGDIHAIRSGIRAMHDDGTLDIASRMTNLETGIESAAFETRLRLTGAGETPLPWPADVVAAAREHTGDLPEIPPPSPMAAILPPGPPPLERMLLTYRGSVEPWDCDVDGVAPPRAHISRFNDAITHLFRAMHLDRKVLFASGTGSAALDYDIAYHRPLRAGSAVEVRSGVLAVGEKVYHIVHHVVDSSDGGLYTSIVVAALFFDLKQRKSVAIPANIRASAERLIAHG
;
A
#
# COMPACT_ATOMS: atom_id res chain seq x y z
N MET A 1 22.23 43.49 -16.56
CA MET A 1 22.28 42.18 -17.24
C MET A 1 21.67 41.14 -16.32
N THR A 2 20.38 40.89 -16.47
CA THR A 2 19.69 39.75 -15.89
C THR A 2 19.99 38.53 -16.74
N ALA A 3 20.52 37.48 -16.12
CA ALA A 3 20.56 36.13 -16.67
C ALA A 3 19.71 35.21 -15.76
N PRO A 4 18.99 34.25 -16.34
CA PRO A 4 17.64 33.90 -15.91
C PRO A 4 17.64 32.92 -14.75
N GLY A 5 16.71 33.13 -13.82
CA GLY A 5 16.33 32.12 -12.84
C GLY A 5 15.86 30.87 -13.58
N HIS A 6 16.65 29.81 -13.51
CA HIS A 6 16.13 28.47 -13.71
C HIS A 6 15.34 28.13 -12.45
N LEU A 7 14.11 28.63 -12.35
CA LEU A 7 13.10 27.95 -11.53
C LEU A 7 12.84 26.62 -12.22
N MET A 8 13.68 25.62 -11.94
CA MET A 8 13.21 24.25 -12.06
C MET A 8 12.06 24.16 -11.07
N SER A 9 10.83 24.24 -11.60
CA SER A 9 9.69 23.71 -10.90
C SER A 9 10.01 22.23 -10.69
N GLU A 10 10.55 21.91 -9.51
CA GLU A 10 10.82 20.53 -9.12
C GLU A 10 9.45 19.84 -9.08
N ARG A 11 9.13 19.09 -10.15
CA ARG A 11 7.84 18.36 -10.32
C ARG A 11 7.62 17.31 -9.22
N VAL A 12 8.68 17.02 -8.48
CA VAL A 12 8.74 16.18 -7.30
C VAL A 12 9.18 17.04 -6.14
N PHE A 13 8.54 16.90 -4.97
CA PHE A 13 8.92 17.65 -3.77
C PHE A 13 8.68 16.85 -2.49
N VAL A 14 9.33 17.29 -1.42
CA VAL A 14 9.20 16.68 -0.09
C VAL A 14 7.78 16.91 0.45
N THR A 15 7.08 15.81 0.69
CA THR A 15 5.68 15.77 1.13
C THR A 15 5.52 15.11 2.50
N GLY A 16 6.51 14.34 2.93
CA GLY A 16 6.55 13.76 4.26
C GLY A 16 7.96 13.79 4.84
N LEU A 17 8.05 14.04 6.14
CA LEU A 17 9.25 13.87 6.96
C LEU A 17 8.83 13.14 8.22
N GLY A 18 9.63 12.17 8.65
CA GLY A 18 9.30 11.41 9.84
C GLY A 18 10.47 10.61 10.35
N SER A 19 10.28 10.07 11.55
CA SER A 19 11.16 9.06 12.13
C SER A 19 10.38 7.77 12.36
N VAL A 20 11.09 6.65 12.44
CA VAL A 20 10.51 5.36 12.80
C VAL A 20 10.50 5.23 14.32
N SER A 21 9.32 5.14 14.91
CA SER A 21 9.17 4.83 16.33
C SER A 21 9.46 3.36 16.59
N MET A 22 9.97 3.03 17.78
CA MET A 22 10.12 1.64 18.22
C MET A 22 8.77 0.90 18.27
N SER A 23 7.67 1.62 18.51
CA SER A 23 6.31 1.05 18.46
C SER A 23 5.87 0.65 17.06
N ASP A 24 6.47 1.24 16.03
CA ASP A 24 6.14 0.98 14.63
C ASP A 24 6.97 -0.19 14.08
N CYS A 25 7.92 -0.71 14.87
CA CYS A 25 8.77 -1.82 14.50
C CYS A 25 8.09 -3.16 14.77
N ASP A 26 8.29 -4.11 13.86
CA ASP A 26 7.94 -5.49 14.07
C ASP A 26 8.99 -6.21 14.95
N GLN A 27 8.72 -7.49 15.20
CA GLN A 27 9.59 -8.40 15.95
C GLN A 27 11.01 -8.58 15.37
N TRP A 28 11.27 -8.15 14.13
CA TRP A 28 12.59 -8.19 13.50
C TRP A 28 13.37 -6.88 13.68
N GLY A 29 12.76 -5.89 14.34
CA GLY A 29 13.34 -4.57 14.57
C GLY A 29 13.27 -3.66 13.35
N HIS A 30 12.45 -4.01 12.35
CA HIS A 30 12.20 -3.20 11.17
C HIS A 30 10.82 -2.56 11.24
N MET A 31 10.63 -1.40 10.63
CA MET A 31 9.30 -0.78 10.52
C MET A 31 8.33 -1.78 9.87
N ASN A 32 7.21 -2.04 10.53
CA ASN A 32 6.19 -2.91 9.99
C ASN A 32 5.63 -2.31 8.69
N VAL A 33 5.44 -3.15 7.67
CA VAL A 33 4.92 -2.82 6.35
C VAL A 33 3.65 -1.97 6.37
N GLN A 34 2.79 -2.11 7.38
CA GLN A 34 1.58 -1.29 7.53
C GLN A 34 1.86 0.21 7.67
N HIS A 35 2.99 0.56 8.30
CA HIS A 35 3.34 1.95 8.52
C HIS A 35 3.92 2.62 7.27
N TYR A 36 4.47 1.86 6.31
CA TYR A 36 4.97 2.44 5.06
C TYR A 36 3.87 3.13 4.26
N LEU A 37 2.75 2.43 4.00
CA LEU A 37 1.63 3.05 3.27
C LEU A 37 0.94 4.14 4.10
N ALA A 38 0.88 4.00 5.42
CA ALA A 38 0.35 5.05 6.29
C ALA A 38 1.12 6.38 6.11
N ARG A 39 2.46 6.33 6.14
CA ARG A 39 3.30 7.52 5.91
C ARG A 39 3.15 8.08 4.50
N ALA A 40 3.01 7.21 3.50
CA ALA A 40 2.74 7.65 2.12
C ALA A 40 1.39 8.37 2.01
N SER A 41 0.34 7.82 2.63
CA SER A 41 -0.99 8.45 2.70
C SER A 41 -0.96 9.80 3.39
N ASP A 42 -0.20 9.95 4.48
CA ASP A 42 -0.01 11.24 5.16
C ASP A 42 0.68 12.25 4.24
N ALA A 43 1.73 11.82 3.53
CA ALA A 43 2.46 12.67 2.59
C ALA A 43 1.57 13.15 1.42
N GLN A 44 0.66 12.31 0.94
CA GLN A 44 -0.27 12.67 -0.14
C GLN A 44 -1.20 13.83 0.23
N ALA A 45 -1.51 14.05 1.52
CA ALA A 45 -2.29 15.21 1.95
C ALA A 45 -1.58 16.54 1.65
N HIS A 46 -0.25 16.57 1.73
CA HIS A 46 0.56 17.73 1.34
C HIS A 46 0.59 17.94 -0.17
N LEU A 47 0.60 16.84 -0.95
CA LEU A 47 0.48 16.93 -2.41
C LEU A 47 -0.89 17.48 -2.83
N ALA A 48 -1.97 17.00 -2.21
CA ALA A 48 -3.32 17.51 -2.41
C ALA A 48 -3.42 19.01 -2.10
N ALA A 49 -2.87 19.44 -0.98
CA ALA A 49 -2.84 20.87 -0.63
C ALA A 49 -2.12 21.72 -1.68
N ARG A 50 -1.02 21.22 -2.24
CA ARG A 50 -0.23 21.94 -3.25
C ARG A 50 -0.98 22.14 -4.57
N ILE A 51 -1.82 21.19 -4.97
CA ILE A 51 -2.68 21.34 -6.17
C ILE A 51 -3.99 22.08 -5.88
N GLY A 52 -4.10 22.76 -4.73
CA GLY A 52 -5.26 23.58 -4.39
C GLY A 52 -6.37 22.84 -3.64
N LEU A 53 -6.15 21.60 -3.20
CA LEU A 53 -7.09 20.78 -2.43
C LEU A 53 -6.68 20.68 -0.95
N ALA A 54 -6.41 21.82 -0.33
CA ALA A 54 -6.12 21.86 1.10
C ALA A 54 -7.32 21.36 1.94
N PRO A 55 -7.09 20.80 3.15
CA PRO A 55 -8.16 20.24 3.98
C PRO A 55 -9.33 21.19 4.30
N GLY A 56 -9.09 22.51 4.32
CA GLY A 56 -10.15 23.51 4.47
C GLY A 56 -11.10 23.58 3.26
N ARG A 57 -10.56 23.45 2.05
CA ARG A 57 -11.34 23.42 0.81
C ARG A 57 -12.16 22.14 0.71
N LEU A 58 -11.50 20.99 0.91
CA LEU A 58 -12.14 19.67 0.86
C LEU A 58 -13.39 19.63 1.76
N ARG A 59 -13.27 20.11 3.01
CA ARG A 59 -14.41 20.20 3.94
C ARG A 59 -15.50 21.18 3.48
N ARG A 60 -15.13 22.40 3.08
CA ARG A 60 -16.09 23.44 2.68
C ARG A 60 -16.90 23.03 1.45
N GLU A 61 -16.24 22.40 0.48
CA GLU A 61 -16.82 21.98 -0.79
C GLU A 61 -17.36 20.54 -0.76
N ARG A 62 -17.23 19.85 0.40
CA ARG A 62 -17.66 18.46 0.61
C ARG A 62 -17.06 17.50 -0.43
N LEU A 63 -15.76 17.68 -0.67
CA LEU A 63 -14.96 16.88 -1.58
C LEU A 63 -14.10 15.90 -0.77
N ALA A 64 -13.91 14.71 -1.32
CA ALA A 64 -12.98 13.72 -0.80
C ALA A 64 -12.04 13.22 -1.91
N LEU A 65 -10.82 12.88 -1.53
CA LEU A 65 -9.88 12.17 -2.39
C LEU A 65 -9.97 10.68 -2.07
N ARG A 66 -10.31 9.88 -3.07
CA ARG A 66 -10.53 8.45 -2.92
C ARG A 66 -9.48 7.65 -3.69
N PRO A 67 -8.60 6.89 -3.01
CA PRO A 67 -7.72 5.96 -3.69
C PRO A 67 -8.55 4.84 -4.30
N LEU A 68 -8.25 4.51 -5.56
CA LEU A 68 -8.83 3.40 -6.31
C LEU A 68 -7.87 2.21 -6.31
N THR A 69 -6.58 2.49 -6.46
CA THR A 69 -5.52 1.50 -6.31
C THR A 69 -4.32 2.10 -5.60
N ASP A 70 -3.66 1.29 -4.78
CA ASP A 70 -2.34 1.59 -4.20
C ASP A 70 -1.37 0.47 -4.52
N ARG A 71 -0.11 0.82 -4.76
CA ARG A 71 0.98 -0.12 -4.89
C ARG A 71 2.14 0.31 -4.02
N THR A 72 2.73 -0.65 -3.30
CA THR A 72 3.93 -0.43 -2.47
C THR A 72 5.01 -1.45 -2.80
N LEU A 73 6.13 -0.98 -3.36
CA LEU A 73 7.33 -1.77 -3.58
C LEU A 73 8.34 -1.51 -2.46
N PHE A 74 8.66 -2.55 -1.70
CA PHE A 74 9.63 -2.51 -0.61
C PHE A 74 11.04 -2.80 -1.14
N LYS A 75 12.01 -1.93 -0.83
CA LYS A 75 13.39 -2.03 -1.33
C LYS A 75 14.41 -2.24 -0.22
N ARG A 76 14.25 -1.55 0.91
CA ARG A 76 15.12 -1.65 2.09
C ARG A 76 14.33 -1.43 3.38
N GLU A 77 14.74 -2.13 4.43
CA GLU A 77 14.10 -2.00 5.74
C GLU A 77 14.55 -0.71 6.44
N LEU A 78 13.60 -0.01 7.07
CA LEU A 78 13.87 1.05 8.03
C LEU A 78 13.82 0.48 9.45
N ARG A 79 14.62 1.03 10.36
CA ARG A 79 14.73 0.62 11.76
C ARG A 79 14.30 1.72 12.70
N GLY A 80 13.99 1.36 13.95
CA GLY A 80 13.66 2.34 14.99
C GLY A 80 14.77 3.38 15.14
N GLY A 81 14.38 4.66 15.12
CA GLY A 81 15.30 5.80 15.12
C GLY A 81 15.66 6.33 13.73
N ASP A 82 15.49 5.54 12.66
CA ASP A 82 15.75 6.02 11.30
C ASP A 82 14.86 7.21 10.96
N ILE A 83 15.45 8.22 10.31
CA ILE A 83 14.73 9.37 9.79
C ILE A 83 14.54 9.20 8.28
N HIS A 84 13.34 9.46 7.79
CA HIS A 84 13.00 9.32 6.37
C HIS A 84 12.33 10.58 5.81
N ALA A 85 12.46 10.75 4.50
CA ALA A 85 11.69 11.70 3.72
C ALA A 85 10.88 10.99 2.65
N ILE A 86 9.66 11.47 2.40
CA ILE A 86 8.84 11.08 1.28
C ILE A 86 8.80 12.23 0.29
N ARG A 87 9.21 11.94 -0.94
CA ARG A 87 9.04 12.84 -2.09
C ARG A 87 7.91 12.34 -2.96
N SER A 88 7.03 13.23 -3.41
CA SER A 88 5.89 12.86 -4.26
C SER A 88 5.76 13.80 -5.44
N GLY A 89 5.16 13.29 -6.51
CA GLY A 89 4.79 14.07 -7.69
C GLY A 89 3.59 13.46 -8.41
N ILE A 90 3.04 14.22 -9.35
CA ILE A 90 1.90 13.78 -10.17
C ILE A 90 2.45 13.14 -11.44
N ARG A 91 2.08 11.88 -11.67
CA ARG A 91 2.53 11.10 -12.82
C ARG A 91 1.67 11.37 -14.04
N ALA A 92 0.36 11.30 -13.86
CA ALA A 92 -0.59 11.44 -14.94
C ALA A 92 -1.94 11.95 -14.42
N MET A 93 -2.63 12.70 -15.27
CA MET A 93 -4.07 12.91 -15.17
C MET A 93 -4.73 12.22 -16.35
N HIS A 94 -5.83 11.53 -16.09
CA HIS A 94 -6.54 10.72 -17.09
C HIS A 94 -7.89 11.34 -17.43
N ASP A 95 -8.35 11.08 -18.65
CA ASP A 95 -9.63 11.59 -19.15
C ASP A 95 -10.85 11.00 -18.41
N ASP A 96 -10.67 9.85 -17.75
CA ASP A 96 -11.69 9.21 -16.91
C ASP A 96 -11.85 9.87 -15.51
N GLY A 97 -11.16 10.99 -15.29
CA GLY A 97 -11.20 11.75 -14.04
C GLY A 97 -10.32 11.16 -12.94
N THR A 98 -9.40 10.24 -13.25
CA THR A 98 -8.41 9.74 -12.28
C THR A 98 -7.06 10.48 -12.37
N LEU A 99 -6.32 10.45 -11.26
CA LEU A 99 -4.99 11.05 -11.15
C LEU A 99 -4.04 10.04 -10.51
N ASP A 100 -2.87 9.87 -11.12
CA ASP A 100 -1.81 8.99 -10.65
C ASP A 100 -0.72 9.79 -9.92
N ILE A 101 -0.38 9.33 -8.72
CA ILE A 101 0.69 9.86 -7.87
C ILE A 101 1.80 8.82 -7.79
N ALA A 102 3.04 9.29 -7.79
CA ALA A 102 4.18 8.45 -7.44
C ALA A 102 4.98 9.08 -6.31
N SER A 103 5.39 8.27 -5.33
CA SER A 103 6.12 8.72 -4.13
C SER A 103 7.30 7.82 -3.80
N ARG A 104 8.41 8.39 -3.30
CA ARG A 104 9.61 7.64 -2.88
C ARG A 104 9.95 7.98 -1.44
N MET A 105 10.14 6.94 -0.63
CA MET A 105 10.61 7.06 0.75
C MET A 105 12.11 6.75 0.80
N THR A 106 12.89 7.71 1.29
CA THR A 106 14.35 7.62 1.39
C THR A 106 14.77 7.76 2.84
N ASN A 107 15.64 6.86 3.31
CA ASN A 107 16.32 7.02 4.59
C ASN A 107 17.29 8.21 4.47
N LEU A 108 17.13 9.22 5.32
CA LEU A 108 17.89 10.47 5.22
C LEU A 108 19.34 10.37 5.69
N GLU A 109 19.65 9.39 6.53
CA GLU A 109 21.03 9.16 7.00
C GLU A 109 21.86 8.47 5.92
N THR A 110 21.30 7.46 5.27
CA THR A 110 22.02 6.65 4.27
C THR A 110 21.83 7.14 2.84
N GLY A 111 20.81 7.95 2.57
CA GLY A 111 20.39 8.35 1.22
C GLY A 111 19.75 7.22 0.40
N ILE A 112 19.51 6.05 0.99
CA ILE A 112 19.00 4.87 0.27
C ILE A 112 17.47 4.88 0.24
N GLU A 113 16.91 4.62 -0.94
CA GLU A 113 15.46 4.44 -1.10
C GLU A 113 15.00 3.16 -0.41
N SER A 114 14.03 3.31 0.50
CA SER A 114 13.46 2.24 1.30
C SER A 114 12.19 1.67 0.68
N ALA A 115 11.35 2.53 0.07
CA ALA A 115 10.13 2.09 -0.59
C ALA A 115 9.68 3.05 -1.70
N ALA A 116 8.94 2.49 -2.66
CA ALA A 116 8.28 3.20 -3.74
C ALA A 116 6.77 2.98 -3.67
N PHE A 117 6.00 4.04 -3.88
CA PHE A 117 4.54 4.01 -3.86
C PHE A 117 3.98 4.52 -5.19
N GLU A 118 2.87 3.94 -5.61
CA GLU A 118 2.02 4.46 -6.68
C GLU A 118 0.56 4.43 -6.22
N THR A 119 -0.16 5.53 -6.40
CA THR A 119 -1.56 5.66 -6.00
C THR A 119 -2.34 6.23 -7.16
N ARG A 120 -3.39 5.53 -7.59
CA ARG A 120 -4.42 6.09 -8.46
C ARG A 120 -5.57 6.54 -7.60
N LEU A 121 -5.99 7.79 -7.75
CA LEU A 121 -7.10 8.33 -6.98
C LEU A 121 -8.06 9.14 -7.86
N ARG A 122 -9.22 9.45 -7.30
CA ARG A 122 -10.20 10.36 -7.90
C ARG A 122 -10.77 11.33 -6.86
N LEU A 123 -11.36 12.39 -7.37
CA LEU A 123 -12.18 13.29 -6.59
C LEU A 123 -13.62 12.75 -6.52
N THR A 124 -14.19 12.76 -5.31
CA THR A 124 -15.59 12.39 -5.10
C THR A 124 -16.31 13.47 -4.28
N GLY A 125 -17.61 13.56 -4.47
CA GLY A 125 -18.50 14.35 -3.62
C GLY A 125 -19.19 13.51 -2.55
N ALA A 126 -20.31 14.02 -2.04
CA ALA A 126 -21.17 13.30 -1.12
C ALA A 126 -21.61 11.94 -1.70
N GLY A 127 -21.63 10.92 -0.83
CA GLY A 127 -22.04 9.57 -1.23
C GLY A 127 -21.07 8.88 -2.20
N GLU A 128 -19.81 9.35 -2.29
CA GLU A 128 -18.75 8.75 -3.13
C GLU A 128 -18.98 8.92 -4.64
N THR A 129 -19.85 9.87 -5.00
CA THR A 129 -20.13 10.19 -6.40
C THR A 129 -18.87 10.76 -7.05
N PRO A 130 -18.34 10.16 -8.14
CA PRO A 130 -17.20 10.72 -8.85
C PRO A 130 -17.50 12.13 -9.36
N LEU A 131 -16.55 13.05 -9.18
CA LEU A 131 -16.66 14.43 -9.63
C LEU A 131 -15.53 14.78 -10.59
N PRO A 132 -15.77 15.69 -11.56
CA PRO A 132 -14.67 16.28 -12.31
C PRO A 132 -13.77 17.10 -11.39
N TRP A 133 -12.48 17.13 -11.70
CA TRP A 133 -11.52 17.99 -11.03
C TRP A 133 -11.82 19.47 -11.30
N PRO A 134 -11.80 20.35 -10.28
CA PRO A 134 -11.91 21.79 -10.48
C PRO A 134 -10.84 22.32 -11.44
N ALA A 135 -11.19 23.29 -12.28
CA ALA A 135 -10.31 23.78 -13.35
C ALA A 135 -8.96 24.31 -12.83
N ASP A 136 -8.97 24.96 -11.66
CA ASP A 136 -7.77 25.45 -10.98
C ASP A 136 -6.88 24.29 -10.49
N VAL A 137 -7.49 23.21 -10.00
CA VAL A 137 -6.77 21.99 -9.60
C VAL A 137 -6.20 21.27 -10.81
N VAL A 138 -6.93 21.21 -11.93
CA VAL A 138 -6.42 20.64 -13.19
C VAL A 138 -5.21 21.44 -13.69
N ALA A 139 -5.28 22.77 -13.68
CA ALA A 139 -4.18 23.62 -14.08
C ALA A 139 -2.95 23.39 -13.19
N ALA A 140 -3.12 23.43 -11.86
CA ALA A 140 -2.04 23.19 -10.92
C ALA A 140 -1.46 21.76 -11.05
N ALA A 141 -2.30 20.75 -11.23
CA ALA A 141 -1.84 19.38 -11.39
C ALA A 141 -1.06 19.21 -12.70
N ARG A 142 -1.51 19.82 -13.81
CA ARG A 142 -0.78 19.80 -15.10
C ARG A 142 0.60 20.44 -15.02
N GLU A 143 0.76 21.51 -14.25
CA GLU A 143 2.08 22.12 -13.98
C GLU A 143 3.05 21.14 -13.30
N HIS A 144 2.53 20.20 -12.51
CA HIS A 144 3.29 19.19 -11.78
C HIS A 144 3.29 17.82 -12.46
N THR A 145 2.57 17.64 -13.58
CA THR A 145 2.44 16.36 -14.28
C THR A 145 3.60 16.12 -15.24
N GLY A 146 3.99 14.86 -15.38
CA GLY A 146 4.85 14.38 -16.48
C GLY A 146 5.78 13.27 -16.02
N ASP A 147 6.79 12.98 -16.84
CA ASP A 147 7.86 12.08 -16.45
C ASP A 147 8.58 12.67 -15.23
N LEU A 148 8.63 11.86 -14.16
CA LEU A 148 9.31 12.17 -12.91
C LEU A 148 10.62 11.37 -12.90
N PRO A 149 11.71 11.84 -13.55
CA PRO A 149 12.94 11.05 -13.71
C PRO A 149 13.58 10.66 -12.36
N GLU A 150 13.36 11.46 -11.32
CA GLU A 150 13.80 11.18 -9.95
C GLU A 150 12.98 10.09 -9.24
N ILE A 151 11.83 9.71 -9.82
CA ILE A 151 10.90 8.72 -9.30
C ILE A 151 10.68 7.68 -10.41
N PRO A 152 11.63 6.77 -10.67
CA PRO A 152 11.46 5.76 -11.71
C PRO A 152 10.27 4.86 -11.37
N PRO A 153 9.37 4.50 -12.30
CA PRO A 153 8.24 3.63 -12.02
C PRO A 153 8.72 2.31 -11.38
N PRO A 154 8.01 1.77 -10.38
CA PRO A 154 8.34 0.47 -9.84
C PRO A 154 8.21 -0.57 -10.95
N SER A 155 9.14 -1.52 -11.01
CA SER A 155 9.04 -2.64 -11.95
C SER A 155 7.68 -3.31 -11.80
N PRO A 156 7.02 -3.78 -12.87
CA PRO A 156 5.74 -4.49 -12.75
C PRO A 156 5.84 -5.66 -11.77
N MET A 157 4.76 -5.92 -11.03
CA MET A 157 4.68 -7.10 -10.18
C MET A 157 4.78 -8.30 -11.14
N ALA A 158 5.72 -9.22 -10.91
CA ALA A 158 5.94 -10.37 -11.80
C ALA A 158 4.72 -11.31 -11.74
N ALA A 159 3.68 -11.02 -12.53
CA ALA A 159 2.41 -11.70 -12.40
C ALA A 159 2.39 -13.02 -13.17
N ILE A 160 2.52 -14.13 -12.43
CA ILE A 160 1.92 -15.42 -12.78
C ILE A 160 0.62 -15.52 -11.97
N LEU A 161 -0.22 -14.49 -12.03
CA LEU A 161 -1.46 -14.47 -11.27
C LEU A 161 -2.59 -15.05 -12.13
N PRO A 162 -3.40 -15.96 -11.60
CA PRO A 162 -4.61 -16.41 -12.27
C PRO A 162 -5.57 -15.23 -12.52
N PRO A 163 -6.41 -15.29 -13.57
CA PRO A 163 -7.31 -14.21 -13.91
C PRO A 163 -8.43 -14.03 -12.87
N GLY A 164 -8.70 -12.77 -12.52
CA GLY A 164 -9.81 -12.40 -11.62
C GLY A 164 -9.54 -12.71 -10.14
N PRO A 165 -10.43 -12.25 -9.24
CA PRO A 165 -10.34 -12.56 -7.82
C PRO A 165 -10.72 -14.03 -7.54
N PRO A 166 -10.07 -14.72 -6.59
CA PRO A 166 -10.50 -16.06 -6.19
C PRO A 166 -11.86 -16.03 -5.48
N PRO A 167 -12.65 -17.11 -5.59
CA PRO A 167 -13.92 -17.21 -4.89
C PRO A 167 -13.72 -17.33 -3.37
N LEU A 168 -14.55 -16.61 -2.60
CA LEU A 168 -14.37 -16.45 -1.15
C LEU A 168 -14.46 -17.77 -0.37
N GLU A 169 -15.26 -18.73 -0.85
CA GLU A 169 -15.42 -20.05 -0.23
C GLU A 169 -14.16 -20.92 -0.31
N ARG A 170 -13.25 -20.61 -1.24
CA ARG A 170 -11.94 -21.27 -1.36
C ARG A 170 -10.86 -20.58 -0.53
N MET A 171 -11.20 -19.49 0.15
CA MET A 171 -10.28 -18.68 0.93
C MET A 171 -10.49 -18.93 2.44
N LEU A 172 -9.38 -18.93 3.18
CA LEU A 172 -9.39 -19.11 4.62
C LEU A 172 -9.92 -17.85 5.31
N LEU A 173 -10.84 -18.02 6.27
CA LEU A 173 -11.19 -16.95 7.19
C LEU A 173 -10.02 -16.69 8.15
N THR A 174 -9.46 -15.49 8.07
CA THR A 174 -8.25 -15.13 8.82
C THR A 174 -8.44 -13.96 9.79
N TYR A 175 -9.54 -13.23 9.69
CA TYR A 175 -9.88 -12.14 10.62
C TYR A 175 -11.39 -11.91 10.64
N ARG A 176 -11.90 -11.50 11.80
CA ARG A 176 -13.25 -10.97 12.03
C ARG A 176 -13.16 -9.76 12.95
N GLY A 177 -13.85 -8.68 12.60
CA GLY A 177 -13.87 -7.48 13.44
C GLY A 177 -14.79 -6.39 12.90
N SER A 178 -14.75 -5.23 13.53
CA SER A 178 -15.52 -4.03 13.17
C SER A 178 -14.59 -2.92 12.71
N VAL A 179 -15.12 -1.94 11.97
CA VAL A 179 -14.42 -0.69 11.66
C VAL A 179 -14.88 0.34 12.67
N GLU A 180 -13.96 0.94 13.40
CA GLU A 180 -14.32 1.91 14.44
C GLU A 180 -14.16 3.35 13.95
N PRO A 181 -14.84 4.34 14.57
CA PRO A 181 -14.71 5.73 14.16
C PRO A 181 -13.27 6.27 14.18
N TRP A 182 -12.43 5.80 15.10
CA TRP A 182 -11.01 6.20 15.17
C TRP A 182 -10.15 5.61 14.06
N ASP A 183 -10.64 4.58 13.35
CA ASP A 183 -9.98 4.03 12.17
C ASP A 183 -10.26 4.88 10.93
N CYS A 184 -11.28 5.73 10.94
CA CYS A 184 -11.78 6.45 9.78
C CYS A 184 -11.24 7.89 9.67
N ASP A 185 -11.39 8.45 8.48
CA ASP A 185 -11.21 9.87 8.21
C ASP A 185 -12.42 10.70 8.68
N VAL A 186 -12.37 12.02 8.42
CA VAL A 186 -13.43 12.96 8.80
C VAL A 186 -14.78 12.70 8.12
N ASP A 187 -14.80 11.91 7.04
CA ASP A 187 -16.01 11.52 6.30
C ASP A 187 -16.52 10.14 6.74
N GLY A 188 -15.93 9.56 7.79
CA GLY A 188 -16.29 8.24 8.32
C GLY A 188 -15.89 7.10 7.38
N VAL A 189 -14.91 7.31 6.51
CA VAL A 189 -14.36 6.30 5.60
C VAL A 189 -12.96 5.89 6.05
N ALA A 190 -12.69 4.60 6.03
CA ALA A 190 -11.40 4.03 6.37
C ALA A 190 -10.36 4.39 5.28
N PRO A 191 -9.30 5.17 5.61
CA PRO A 191 -8.18 5.43 4.70
C PRO A 191 -7.33 4.16 4.49
N PRO A 192 -6.42 4.14 3.50
CA PRO A 192 -5.54 2.99 3.19
C PRO A 192 -4.91 2.31 4.41
N ARG A 193 -4.42 3.09 5.39
CA ARG A 193 -3.81 2.57 6.63
C ARG A 193 -4.73 1.63 7.42
N ALA A 194 -6.04 1.88 7.42
CA ALA A 194 -7.00 1.07 8.17
C ALA A 194 -7.28 -0.28 7.50
N HIS A 195 -7.23 -0.33 6.17
CA HIS A 195 -7.33 -1.58 5.41
C HIS A 195 -6.11 -2.47 5.66
N ILE A 196 -4.91 -1.91 5.62
CA ILE A 196 -3.68 -2.69 5.86
C ILE A 196 -3.56 -3.17 7.31
N SER A 197 -4.02 -2.39 8.30
CA SER A 197 -4.03 -2.84 9.70
C SER A 197 -4.77 -4.18 9.86
N ARG A 198 -5.94 -4.32 9.24
CA ARG A 198 -6.74 -5.56 9.27
C ARG A 198 -6.06 -6.71 8.54
N PHE A 199 -5.37 -6.41 7.44
CA PHE A 199 -4.51 -7.38 6.78
C PHE A 199 -3.37 -7.84 7.69
N ASN A 200 -2.73 -6.94 8.44
CA ASN A 200 -1.60 -7.26 9.31
C ASN A 200 -2.01 -8.20 10.45
N ASP A 201 -3.26 -8.12 10.93
CA ASP A 201 -3.81 -9.11 11.84
C ASP A 201 -4.07 -10.44 11.11
N ALA A 202 -4.74 -10.40 9.95
CA ALA A 202 -5.13 -11.56 9.17
C ALA A 202 -3.95 -12.43 8.69
N ILE A 203 -2.84 -11.82 8.27
CA ILE A 203 -1.70 -12.52 7.66
C ILE A 203 -1.09 -13.57 8.60
N THR A 204 -1.11 -13.33 9.90
CA THR A 204 -0.56 -14.25 10.90
C THR A 204 -1.30 -15.59 10.92
N HIS A 205 -2.62 -15.57 10.68
CA HIS A 205 -3.44 -16.78 10.58
C HIS A 205 -3.16 -17.56 9.29
N LEU A 206 -2.95 -16.86 8.16
CA LEU A 206 -2.54 -17.51 6.92
C LEU A 206 -1.15 -18.15 7.05
N PHE A 207 -0.20 -17.44 7.66
CA PHE A 207 1.14 -17.99 7.93
C PHE A 207 1.09 -19.25 8.78
N ARG A 208 0.23 -19.29 9.80
CA ARG A 208 0.00 -20.51 10.58
C ARG A 208 -0.53 -21.65 9.71
N ALA A 209 -1.49 -21.40 8.82
CA ALA A 209 -2.02 -22.41 7.90
C ALA A 209 -0.98 -22.90 6.87
N MET A 210 -0.08 -22.03 6.44
CA MET A 210 1.06 -22.38 5.58
C MET A 210 2.21 -23.09 6.31
N HIS A 211 2.11 -23.29 7.63
CA HIS A 211 3.21 -23.73 8.49
C HIS A 211 4.46 -22.84 8.39
N LEU A 212 4.25 -21.56 8.10
CA LEU A 212 5.28 -20.53 8.14
C LEU A 212 5.44 -20.07 9.60
N ASP A 213 6.19 -20.86 10.38
CA ASP A 213 6.53 -20.51 11.76
C ASP A 213 7.76 -19.59 11.78
N ARG A 214 7.56 -18.37 12.26
CA ARG A 214 8.60 -17.34 12.34
C ARG A 214 9.76 -17.72 13.26
N LYS A 215 9.53 -18.43 14.36
CA LYS A 215 10.59 -18.88 15.27
C LYS A 215 11.43 -19.97 14.61
N VAL A 216 10.79 -20.89 13.90
CA VAL A 216 11.48 -21.95 13.15
C VAL A 216 12.36 -21.34 12.05
N LEU A 217 11.82 -20.39 11.27
CA LEU A 217 12.59 -19.68 10.23
C LEU A 217 13.78 -18.93 10.82
N PHE A 218 13.57 -18.19 11.91
CA PHE A 218 14.65 -17.48 12.60
C PHE A 218 15.76 -18.45 13.03
N ALA A 219 15.39 -19.56 13.68
CA ALA A 219 16.34 -20.57 14.14
C ALA A 219 17.10 -21.25 12.99
N SER A 220 16.48 -21.37 11.81
CA SER A 220 17.12 -21.89 10.60
C SER A 220 17.88 -20.82 9.80
N GLY A 221 18.02 -19.59 10.32
CA GLY A 221 18.72 -18.50 9.64
C GLY A 221 17.99 -17.96 8.40
N THR A 222 16.69 -18.24 8.27
CA THR A 222 15.87 -17.84 7.12
C THR A 222 14.84 -16.78 7.54
N GLY A 223 14.56 -15.83 6.65
CA GLY A 223 13.49 -14.83 6.80
C GLY A 223 12.48 -14.91 5.67
N SER A 224 11.32 -14.29 5.88
CA SER A 224 10.35 -13.99 4.81
C SER A 224 10.03 -12.51 4.85
N ALA A 225 10.00 -11.87 3.69
CA ALA A 225 9.68 -10.44 3.56
C ALA A 225 8.69 -10.20 2.41
N ALA A 226 7.84 -9.20 2.60
CA ALA A 226 7.03 -8.64 1.53
C ALA A 226 7.93 -7.87 0.55
N LEU A 227 7.71 -8.06 -0.74
CA LEU A 227 8.35 -7.31 -1.81
C LEU A 227 7.44 -6.24 -2.37
N ASP A 228 6.18 -6.59 -2.60
CA ASP A 228 5.26 -5.79 -3.39
C ASP A 228 3.83 -6.00 -2.91
N TYR A 229 3.13 -4.91 -2.65
CA TYR A 229 1.70 -4.89 -2.35
C TYR A 229 0.99 -4.22 -3.51
N ASP A 230 -0.05 -4.87 -4.03
CA ASP A 230 -0.98 -4.31 -5.02
C ASP A 230 -2.39 -4.34 -4.43
N ILE A 231 -3.00 -3.16 -4.29
CA ILE A 231 -4.22 -2.93 -3.52
C ILE A 231 -5.26 -2.32 -4.45
N ALA A 232 -6.45 -2.92 -4.48
CA ALA A 232 -7.61 -2.37 -5.17
C ALA A 232 -8.75 -2.11 -4.17
N TYR A 233 -9.31 -0.91 -4.23
CA TYR A 233 -10.45 -0.49 -3.41
C TYR A 233 -11.73 -0.53 -4.24
N HIS A 234 -12.66 -1.41 -3.85
CA HIS A 234 -13.89 -1.70 -4.58
C HIS A 234 -15.10 -0.98 -3.99
N ARG A 235 -15.16 -0.90 -2.65
CA ARG A 235 -16.22 -0.21 -1.92
C ARG A 235 -15.62 0.62 -0.78
N PRO A 236 -16.21 1.77 -0.42
CA PRO A 236 -15.83 2.52 0.77
C PRO A 236 -16.11 1.68 2.01
N LEU A 237 -15.08 1.48 2.83
CA LEU A 237 -15.19 0.85 4.14
C LEU A 237 -15.51 1.92 5.18
N ARG A 238 -16.62 1.78 5.91
CA ARG A 238 -17.15 2.85 6.80
C ARG A 238 -17.13 2.45 8.26
N ALA A 239 -17.08 3.44 9.16
CA ALA A 239 -17.28 3.23 10.59
C ALA A 239 -18.58 2.45 10.86
N GLY A 240 -18.52 1.49 11.77
CA GLY A 240 -19.60 0.56 12.11
C GLY A 240 -19.69 -0.69 11.23
N SER A 241 -18.91 -0.80 10.14
CA SER A 241 -18.97 -1.99 9.28
C SER A 241 -18.40 -3.21 9.99
N ALA A 242 -19.14 -4.32 10.01
CA ALA A 242 -18.62 -5.63 10.39
C ALA A 242 -17.91 -6.25 9.18
N VAL A 243 -16.67 -6.71 9.36
CA VAL A 243 -15.88 -7.28 8.27
C VAL A 243 -15.30 -8.64 8.60
N GLU A 244 -15.02 -9.37 7.53
CA GLU A 244 -14.13 -10.52 7.51
C GLU A 244 -12.92 -10.21 6.62
N VAL A 245 -11.77 -10.82 6.92
CA VAL A 245 -10.69 -10.96 5.93
C VAL A 245 -10.60 -12.41 5.52
N ARG A 246 -10.78 -12.65 4.22
CA ARG A 246 -10.59 -13.94 3.56
C ARG A 246 -9.22 -13.94 2.88
N SER A 247 -8.39 -14.94 3.15
CA SER A 247 -7.02 -14.99 2.65
C SER A 247 -6.73 -16.29 1.93
N GLY A 248 -5.88 -16.24 0.91
CA GLY A 248 -5.50 -17.42 0.15
C GLY A 248 -4.18 -17.26 -0.58
N VAL A 249 -3.67 -18.36 -1.12
CA VAL A 249 -2.46 -18.36 -1.95
C VAL A 249 -2.89 -18.23 -3.42
N LEU A 250 -2.25 -17.34 -4.17
CA LEU A 250 -2.49 -17.19 -5.61
C LEU A 250 -1.52 -18.06 -6.43
N ALA A 251 -0.24 -18.05 -6.05
CA ALA A 251 0.81 -18.78 -6.76
C ALA A 251 2.01 -19.07 -5.85
N VAL A 252 2.72 -20.17 -6.12
CA VAL A 252 3.94 -20.57 -5.40
C VAL A 252 5.05 -20.85 -6.41
N GLY A 253 6.01 -19.94 -6.55
CA GLY A 253 7.19 -20.10 -7.40
C GLY A 253 8.36 -20.79 -6.68
N GLU A 254 9.58 -20.72 -7.22
CA GLU A 254 10.76 -21.30 -6.57
C GLU A 254 11.13 -20.56 -5.27
N LYS A 255 11.18 -19.22 -5.33
CA LYS A 255 11.61 -18.35 -4.23
C LYS A 255 10.56 -17.34 -3.77
N VAL A 256 9.63 -17.02 -4.67
CA VAL A 256 8.57 -16.02 -4.47
C VAL A 256 7.22 -16.74 -4.43
N TYR A 257 6.34 -16.32 -3.54
CA TYR A 257 4.96 -16.74 -3.50
C TYR A 257 4.05 -15.51 -3.48
N HIS A 258 2.84 -15.68 -3.99
CA HIS A 258 1.82 -14.65 -4.03
C HIS A 258 0.63 -15.07 -3.17
N ILE A 259 0.15 -14.16 -2.35
CA ILE A 259 -1.05 -14.32 -1.54
C ILE A 259 -2.02 -13.19 -1.83
N VAL A 260 -3.27 -13.39 -1.47
CA VAL A 260 -4.31 -12.38 -1.57
C VAL A 260 -5.13 -12.34 -0.30
N HIS A 261 -5.57 -11.13 0.05
CA HIS A 261 -6.49 -10.85 1.12
C HIS A 261 -7.66 -10.06 0.59
N HIS A 262 -8.87 -10.54 0.84
CA HIS A 262 -10.12 -9.85 0.55
C HIS A 262 -10.73 -9.39 1.86
N VAL A 263 -10.87 -8.08 2.02
CA VAL A 263 -11.67 -7.48 3.09
C VAL A 263 -13.11 -7.43 2.58
N VAL A 264 -14.01 -8.14 3.25
CA VAL A 264 -15.42 -8.29 2.84
C VAL A 264 -16.37 -7.90 3.96
N ASP A 265 -17.56 -7.45 3.61
CA ASP A 265 -18.66 -7.23 4.54
C ASP A 265 -19.15 -8.57 5.09
N SER A 266 -19.24 -8.68 6.41
CA SER A 266 -19.67 -9.92 7.08
C SER A 266 -21.13 -10.28 6.82
N SER A 267 -21.97 -9.33 6.40
CA SER A 267 -23.41 -9.50 6.24
C SER A 267 -23.80 -9.96 4.83
N ASP A 268 -23.20 -9.36 3.79
CA ASP A 268 -23.55 -9.60 2.39
C ASP A 268 -22.40 -10.23 1.57
N GLY A 269 -21.21 -10.38 2.14
CA GLY A 269 -20.02 -10.91 1.46
C GLY A 269 -19.41 -9.94 0.43
N GLY A 270 -19.89 -8.70 0.37
CA GLY A 270 -19.47 -7.70 -0.59
C GLY A 270 -18.04 -7.26 -0.36
N LEU A 271 -17.28 -7.16 -1.45
CA LEU A 271 -15.85 -6.88 -1.42
C LEU A 271 -15.58 -5.39 -1.19
N TYR A 272 -14.83 -5.06 -0.13
CA TYR A 272 -14.29 -3.72 0.10
C TYR A 272 -12.95 -3.54 -0.58
N THR A 273 -12.01 -4.45 -0.34
CA THR A 273 -10.61 -4.28 -0.72
C THR A 273 -9.98 -5.62 -1.08
N SER A 274 -9.21 -5.64 -2.16
CA SER A 274 -8.29 -6.74 -2.49
C SER A 274 -6.86 -6.29 -2.28
N ILE A 275 -6.07 -7.08 -1.57
CA ILE A 275 -4.64 -6.84 -1.31
C ILE A 275 -3.88 -8.07 -1.79
N VAL A 276 -3.16 -7.93 -2.90
CA VAL A 276 -2.24 -8.95 -3.41
C VAL A 276 -0.84 -8.64 -2.90
N VAL A 277 -0.16 -9.67 -2.41
CA VAL A 277 1.19 -9.55 -1.86
C VAL A 277 2.12 -10.53 -2.54
N ALA A 278 3.22 -10.04 -3.08
CA ALA A 278 4.39 -10.83 -3.43
C ALA A 278 5.36 -10.88 -2.24
N ALA A 279 5.78 -12.07 -1.84
CA ALA A 279 6.73 -12.27 -0.76
C ALA A 279 7.80 -13.30 -1.14
N LEU A 280 9.01 -13.14 -0.58
CA LEU A 280 10.12 -14.08 -0.80
C LEU A 280 10.73 -14.57 0.50
N PHE A 281 11.45 -15.68 0.40
CA PHE A 281 12.34 -16.18 1.43
C PHE A 281 13.79 -15.76 1.17
N PHE A 282 14.52 -15.45 2.22
CA PHE A 282 15.93 -15.07 2.13
C PHE A 282 16.75 -15.60 3.30
N ASP A 283 18.04 -15.77 3.06
CA ASP A 283 19.03 -16.08 4.10
C ASP A 283 19.35 -14.80 4.88
N LEU A 284 19.18 -14.82 6.21
CA LEU A 284 19.36 -13.66 7.08
C LEU A 284 20.81 -13.17 7.13
N LYS A 285 21.79 -14.05 6.89
CA LYS A 285 23.22 -13.75 6.92
C LYS A 285 23.72 -13.28 5.56
N GLN A 286 23.38 -14.01 4.50
CA GLN A 286 23.82 -13.72 3.14
C GLN A 286 23.01 -12.60 2.48
N ARG A 287 21.80 -12.30 3.01
CA ARG A 287 20.82 -11.36 2.45
C ARG A 287 20.50 -11.66 0.98
N LYS A 288 20.38 -12.95 0.65
CA LYS A 288 20.06 -13.46 -0.70
C LYS A 288 18.78 -14.28 -0.67
N SER A 289 18.01 -14.20 -1.74
CA SER A 289 16.79 -15.00 -1.87
C SER A 289 17.10 -16.48 -1.98
N VAL A 290 16.36 -17.29 -1.21
CA VAL A 290 16.47 -18.74 -1.14
C VAL A 290 15.18 -19.40 -1.61
N ALA A 291 15.25 -20.69 -1.93
CA ALA A 291 14.06 -21.46 -2.27
C ALA A 291 13.09 -21.52 -1.08
N ILE A 292 11.79 -21.55 -1.39
CA ILE A 292 10.73 -21.75 -0.40
C ILE A 292 10.93 -23.14 0.24
N PRO A 293 11.01 -23.25 1.59
CA PRO A 293 11.14 -24.53 2.28
C PRO A 293 10.04 -25.53 1.88
N ALA A 294 10.42 -26.79 1.64
CA ALA A 294 9.53 -27.79 1.04
C ALA A 294 8.22 -28.02 1.82
N ASN A 295 8.28 -28.01 3.16
CA ASN A 295 7.11 -28.14 4.03
C ASN A 295 6.14 -26.95 3.90
N ILE A 296 6.69 -25.74 3.77
CA ILE A 296 5.90 -24.51 3.58
C ILE A 296 5.31 -24.49 2.18
N ARG A 297 6.11 -24.82 1.16
CA ARG A 297 5.65 -24.95 -0.24
C ARG A 297 4.45 -25.89 -0.34
N ALA A 298 4.58 -27.12 0.16
CA ALA A 298 3.51 -28.11 0.08
C ALA A 298 2.23 -27.64 0.81
N SER A 299 2.38 -26.87 1.90
CA SER A 299 1.25 -26.33 2.65
C SER A 299 0.60 -25.14 1.93
N ALA A 300 1.40 -24.27 1.32
CA ALA A 300 0.93 -23.16 0.50
C ALA A 300 0.20 -23.63 -0.76
N GLU A 301 0.70 -24.68 -1.43
CA GLU A 301 0.08 -25.28 -2.62
C GLU A 301 -1.33 -25.83 -2.33
N ARG A 302 -1.57 -26.38 -1.12
CA ARG A 302 -2.91 -26.80 -0.69
C ARG A 302 -3.86 -25.64 -0.41
N LEU A 303 -3.35 -24.44 -0.23
CA LEU A 303 -4.12 -23.22 0.04
C LEU A 303 -4.30 -22.35 -1.21
N ILE A 304 -3.95 -22.87 -2.40
CA ILE A 304 -4.18 -22.16 -3.65
C ILE A 304 -5.68 -21.94 -3.83
N ALA A 305 -6.06 -20.66 -3.85
CA ALA A 305 -7.46 -20.23 -3.86
C ALA A 305 -8.09 -20.31 -5.25
N HIS A 306 -7.28 -20.41 -6.30
CA HIS A 306 -7.73 -20.65 -7.67
C HIS A 306 -7.75 -22.16 -7.97
N GLY A 307 -8.74 -22.59 -8.76
CA GLY A 307 -8.86 -23.94 -9.30
C GLY A 307 -8.44 -23.98 -10.75
#